data_AF-A0AAN1CVU0-F1
#
_entry.id   AF-A0AAN1CVU0-F1
#
_cell.length_a   1.000
_cell.length_b   1.000
_cell.length_c   1.000
_cell.angle_alpha   90.00
_cell.angle_beta   90.00
_cell.angle_gamma   90.00
#
_symmetry.space_group_name_H-M   'P 1'
#
loop_
_entity.id
_entity.type
_entity.pdbx_description
1 polymer ?
#
loop_
_entity_poly.entity_id
_entity_poly.type
_entity_poly.pdbx_seq_one_letter_code
_entity_poly.pdbx_strand_id
1 'polypeptide(L)'
;MNNYFVYHNEDKIRKSVKEIGLLAAYTNNDVEGSEGGVAWVISAVGKRNKKYKVSMCFEIRKAHTGYSPVEAFKNSVAGEVGVILEEPIDVTDEAWLKELRASTANFVRGFSQLTNKTIVESFERIFADFGFRS
;
A
#
# COMPACT_ATOMS: atom_id res chain seq x y z
N MET A 1 0.69 16.72 3.23
CA MET A 1 0.42 15.43 3.90
C MET A 1 1.54 14.45 3.55
N ASN A 2 1.96 13.59 4.48
CA ASN A 2 2.98 12.56 4.18
C ASN A 2 2.35 11.41 3.39
N ASN A 3 3.10 10.83 2.45
CA ASN A 3 2.65 9.71 1.63
C ASN A 3 3.48 8.48 1.96
N TYR A 4 2.85 7.32 2.03
CA TYR A 4 3.47 6.04 2.38
C TYR A 4 3.09 5.01 1.34
N PHE A 5 4.09 4.28 0.86
CA PHE A 5 3.89 3.10 0.05
C PHE A 5 3.65 1.88 0.94
N VAL A 6 2.72 1.03 0.52
CA VAL A 6 2.45 -0.26 1.13
C VAL A 6 2.48 -1.36 0.07
N TYR A 7 3.26 -2.40 0.35
CA TYR A 7 3.29 -3.62 -0.46
C TYR A 7 2.46 -4.73 0.18
N HIS A 8 1.36 -5.09 -0.47
CA HIS A 8 0.51 -6.21 -0.09
C HIS A 8 0.90 -7.46 -0.88
N ASN A 9 1.50 -8.45 -0.21
CA ASN A 9 1.85 -9.72 -0.84
C ASN A 9 0.76 -10.76 -0.57
N GLU A 10 -0.11 -11.00 -1.55
CA GLU A 10 -1.25 -11.91 -1.42
C GLU A 10 -0.80 -13.36 -1.18
N ASP A 11 0.34 -13.79 -1.73
CA ASP A 11 0.89 -15.12 -1.47
C ASP A 11 1.32 -15.28 0.00
N LYS A 12 1.78 -14.20 0.64
CA LYS A 12 2.23 -14.20 2.04
C LYS A 12 1.05 -14.09 3.01
N ILE A 13 0.09 -13.22 2.68
CA ILE A 13 -1.09 -12.94 3.53
C ILE A 13 -2.20 -13.97 3.31
N ARG A 14 -2.17 -14.70 2.19
CA ARG A 14 -3.17 -15.68 1.73
C ARG A 14 -4.57 -15.10 1.55
N LYS A 15 -4.67 -13.77 1.43
CA LYS A 15 -5.89 -13.01 1.16
C LYS A 15 -5.52 -11.78 0.34
N SER A 16 -6.39 -11.43 -0.59
CA SER A 16 -6.39 -10.13 -1.27
C SER A 16 -6.81 -9.02 -0.31
N VAL A 17 -6.53 -7.76 -0.68
CA VAL A 17 -6.97 -6.58 0.07
C VAL A 17 -8.51 -6.56 0.20
N LYS A 18 -9.22 -6.94 -0.85
CA LYS A 18 -10.69 -7.02 -0.87
C LYS A 18 -11.24 -8.05 0.11
N GLU A 19 -10.63 -9.24 0.19
CA GLU A 19 -11.03 -10.29 1.13
C GLU A 19 -10.74 -9.93 2.59
N ILE A 20 -9.75 -9.06 2.84
CA ILE A 20 -9.51 -8.51 4.18
C ILE A 20 -10.60 -7.50 4.52
N GLY A 21 -10.98 -6.63 3.57
CA GLY A 21 -12.09 -5.69 3.73
C GLY A 21 -11.85 -4.60 4.78
N LEU A 22 -10.59 -4.38 5.18
CA LEU A 22 -10.20 -3.38 6.16
C LEU A 22 -9.24 -2.38 5.52
N LEU A 23 -9.40 -1.10 5.85
CA LEU A 23 -8.44 -0.03 5.55
C LEU A 23 -7.23 -0.16 6.48
N ALA A 24 -6.45 -1.23 6.29
CA ALA A 24 -5.31 -1.56 7.13
C ALA A 24 -4.20 -2.22 6.33
N ALA A 25 -2.97 -2.05 6.81
CA ALA A 25 -1.80 -2.72 6.26
C ALA A 25 -0.93 -3.31 7.37
N TYR A 26 -0.25 -4.41 7.03
CA TYR A 26 0.58 -5.17 7.97
C TYR A 26 2.01 -5.20 7.44
N THR A 27 2.98 -4.90 8.30
CA THR A 27 4.38 -4.76 7.88
C THR A 27 5.35 -5.18 8.98
N ASN A 28 6.59 -5.46 8.59
CA ASN A 28 7.71 -5.63 9.51
C ASN A 28 8.59 -4.36 9.58
N ASN A 29 8.33 -3.38 8.72
CA ASN A 29 9.00 -2.09 8.76
C ASN A 29 8.40 -1.22 9.86
N ASP A 30 9.18 -0.23 10.32
CA ASP A 30 8.70 0.75 11.29
C ASP A 30 7.54 1.59 10.72
N VAL A 31 6.58 1.89 11.59
CA VAL A 31 5.35 2.63 11.28
C VAL A 31 5.20 3.88 12.15
N GLU A 32 6.11 4.10 13.10
CA GLU A 32 6.08 5.26 13.99
C GLU A 32 6.10 6.58 13.19
N GLY A 33 5.27 7.54 13.61
CA GLY A 33 5.15 8.85 12.95
C GLY A 33 4.44 8.85 11.59
N SER A 34 3.82 7.73 11.19
CA SER A 34 3.04 7.66 9.93
C SER A 34 1.60 8.17 10.03
N GLU A 35 1.11 8.40 11.25
CA GLU A 35 -0.23 8.92 11.52
C GLU A 35 -0.44 10.30 10.87
N GLY A 36 -1.62 10.51 10.29
CA GLY A 36 -1.94 11.69 9.49
C GLY A 36 -1.39 11.66 8.06
N GLY A 37 -0.69 10.60 7.65
CA GLY A 37 -0.29 10.36 6.27
C GLY A 37 -1.31 9.54 5.48
N VAL A 38 -1.02 9.31 4.20
CA VAL A 38 -1.80 8.42 3.31
C VAL A 38 -1.00 7.18 2.98
N ALA A 39 -1.62 6.02 3.11
CA ALA A 39 -1.10 4.75 2.64
C ALA A 39 -1.62 4.45 1.24
N TRP A 40 -0.71 4.20 0.30
CA TRP A 40 -0.99 3.78 -1.08
C TRP A 40 -0.58 2.31 -1.24
N VAL A 41 -1.55 1.42 -1.52
CA VAL A 41 -1.35 -0.02 -1.48
C VAL A 41 -1.28 -0.63 -2.87
N ILE A 42 -0.15 -1.32 -3.15
CA ILE A 42 0.01 -2.21 -4.30
C ILE A 42 -0.05 -3.66 -3.84
N SER A 43 -1.00 -4.43 -4.37
CA SER A 43 -0.98 -5.89 -4.31
C SER A 43 -0.03 -6.48 -5.34
N ALA A 44 0.62 -7.59 -4.99
CA ALA A 44 1.27 -8.46 -5.97
C ALA A 44 0.59 -9.81 -6.04
N VAL A 45 0.37 -10.27 -7.28
CA VAL A 45 -0.21 -11.58 -7.59
C VAL A 45 0.78 -12.38 -8.43
N GLY A 46 1.04 -13.62 -8.02
CA GLY A 46 1.87 -14.58 -8.77
C GLY A 46 3.37 -14.55 -8.43
N LYS A 47 4.02 -15.71 -8.62
CA LYS A 47 5.45 -15.93 -8.29
C LYS A 47 6.42 -15.70 -9.44
N ARG A 48 6.15 -16.25 -10.63
CA ARG A 48 7.07 -16.19 -11.80
C ARG A 48 6.78 -15.00 -12.72
N ASN A 49 5.50 -14.71 -12.95
CA ASN A 49 5.04 -13.56 -13.74
C ASN A 49 4.25 -12.62 -12.83
N LYS A 50 4.96 -12.00 -11.88
CA LYS A 50 4.34 -11.20 -10.84
C LYS A 50 3.63 -9.99 -11.47
N LYS A 51 2.33 -9.89 -11.24
CA LYS A 51 1.49 -8.74 -11.61
C LYS A 51 1.35 -7.83 -10.41
N TYR A 52 1.41 -6.52 -10.66
CA TYR A 52 1.29 -5.50 -9.63
C TYR A 52 0.00 -4.73 -9.86
N LYS A 53 -0.83 -4.65 -8.84
CA LYS A 53 -2.12 -3.99 -8.91
C LYS A 53 -2.27 -2.96 -7.81
N VAL A 54 -2.75 -1.77 -8.14
CA VAL A 54 -3.20 -0.81 -7.14
C VAL A 54 -4.54 -1.31 -6.59
N SER A 55 -4.66 -1.38 -5.27
CA SER A 55 -5.78 -2.08 -4.62
C SER A 55 -6.53 -1.24 -3.60
N MET A 56 -5.82 -0.34 -2.91
CA MET A 56 -6.41 0.44 -1.82
C MET A 56 -5.59 1.71 -1.53
N CYS A 57 -6.27 2.74 -1.05
CA CYS A 57 -5.65 3.88 -0.39
C CYS A 57 -6.42 4.22 0.89
N PHE A 58 -5.75 4.77 1.90
CA PHE A 58 -6.42 5.26 3.10
C PHE A 58 -5.56 6.23 3.89
N GLU A 59 -6.22 7.10 4.65
CA GLU A 59 -5.56 7.94 5.64
C GLU A 59 -5.17 7.09 6.86
N ILE A 60 -3.89 7.14 7.24
CA ILE A 60 -3.37 6.45 8.41
C ILE A 60 -3.84 7.20 9.66
N ARG A 61 -4.80 6.63 10.38
CA ARG A 61 -5.33 7.18 11.64
C ARG A 61 -4.66 6.58 12.87
N LYS A 62 -4.16 5.34 12.75
CA LYS A 62 -3.48 4.64 13.83
C LYS A 62 -2.26 3.90 13.29
N ALA A 63 -1.14 4.02 13.99
CA ALA A 63 0.05 3.21 13.80
C ALA A 63 0.33 2.36 15.04
N HIS A 64 0.49 1.05 14.87
CA HIS A 64 0.75 0.12 15.94
C HIS A 64 2.12 -0.53 15.77
N THR A 65 3.07 -0.12 16.60
CA THR A 65 4.38 -0.75 16.71
C THR A 65 4.32 -1.95 17.63
N GLY A 66 4.86 -3.09 17.20
CA GLY A 66 4.88 -4.34 17.97
C GLY A 66 3.55 -5.10 18.02
N TYR A 67 2.54 -4.64 17.28
CA TYR A 67 1.27 -5.34 17.13
C TYR A 67 0.79 -5.43 15.67
N SER A 68 0.40 -6.64 15.27
CA SER A 68 -0.29 -6.93 14.03
C SER A 68 -1.24 -8.13 14.26
N PRO A 69 -2.47 -8.09 13.71
CA PRO A 69 -3.39 -9.24 13.77
C PRO A 69 -2.96 -10.39 12.85
N VAL A 70 -2.00 -10.16 11.95
CA VAL A 70 -1.41 -11.19 11.08
C VAL A 70 -0.05 -11.60 11.63
N GLU A 71 0.07 -12.85 12.05
CA GLU A 71 1.25 -13.42 12.73
C GLU A 71 2.58 -13.21 11.99
N ALA A 72 2.53 -13.15 10.64
CA ALA A 72 3.72 -12.97 9.81
C ALA A 72 4.29 -11.53 9.78
N PHE A 73 3.68 -10.60 10.54
CA PHE A 73 4.01 -9.19 10.59
C PHE A 73 4.07 -8.69 12.03
N LYS A 74 4.91 -7.69 12.28
CA LYS A 74 5.13 -7.12 13.63
C LYS A 74 4.34 -5.86 13.88
N ASN A 75 4.09 -5.07 12.84
CA ASN A 75 3.50 -3.75 12.93
C ASN A 75 2.28 -3.65 12.03
N SER A 76 1.41 -2.70 12.32
CA SER A 76 0.24 -2.41 11.49
C SER A 76 -0.08 -0.92 11.44
N VAL A 77 -0.72 -0.51 10.36
CA VAL A 77 -1.34 0.80 10.23
C VAL A 77 -2.81 0.61 9.84
N ALA A 78 -3.69 1.48 10.32
CA ALA A 78 -5.12 1.44 10.03
C ALA A 78 -5.71 2.84 9.86
N GLY A 79 -6.80 2.91 9.11
CA GLY A 79 -7.57 4.11 8.83
C GLY A 79 -9.07 3.89 8.87
N GLU A 80 -9.81 5.00 8.82
CA GLU A 80 -11.27 5.01 8.73
C GLU A 80 -11.76 5.64 7.40
N VAL A 81 -10.90 6.41 6.75
CA VAL A 81 -11.18 7.12 5.49
C VAL A 81 -10.26 6.58 4.41
N GLY A 82 -10.83 6.13 3.30
CA GLY A 82 -10.07 5.51 2.22
C GLY A 82 -10.98 4.80 1.21
N VAL A 83 -10.33 4.14 0.26
CA VAL A 83 -11.00 3.37 -0.81
C VAL A 83 -10.31 2.02 -0.93
N ILE A 84 -11.11 0.96 -0.91
CA ILE A 84 -10.72 -0.36 -1.42
C ILE A 84 -11.33 -0.50 -2.80
N LEU A 85 -10.51 -0.79 -3.80
CA LEU A 85 -11.00 -0.97 -5.17
C LEU A 85 -11.73 -2.31 -5.29
N GLU A 86 -12.94 -2.27 -5.83
CA GLU A 86 -13.72 -3.46 -6.16
C GLU A 86 -12.98 -4.37 -7.15
N GLU A 87 -12.30 -3.75 -8.11
CA GLU A 87 -11.39 -4.38 -9.06
C GLU A 87 -10.02 -3.67 -9.02
N PRO A 88 -8.96 -4.34 -8.54
CA PRO A 88 -7.63 -3.75 -8.49
C PRO A 88 -7.08 -3.44 -9.89
N ILE A 89 -6.49 -2.25 -10.05
CA ILE A 89 -6.01 -1.74 -11.34
C ILE A 89 -4.59 -2.26 -11.61
N ASP A 90 -4.39 -2.94 -12.74
CA ASP A 90 -3.07 -3.42 -13.17
C ASP A 90 -2.16 -2.23 -13.52
N VAL A 91 -0.99 -2.16 -12.89
CA VAL A 91 0.03 -1.14 -13.09
C VAL A 91 1.38 -1.74 -13.45
N THR A 92 1.41 -3.02 -13.84
CA THR A 92 2.65 -3.79 -14.07
C THR A 92 3.58 -3.12 -15.08
N ASP A 93 3.01 -2.51 -16.11
CA ASP A 93 3.76 -1.92 -17.22
C ASP A 93 3.92 -0.38 -17.10
N GLU A 94 3.43 0.19 -16.00
CA GLU A 94 3.53 1.62 -15.74
C GLU A 94 4.98 2.05 -15.51
N ALA A 95 5.37 3.19 -16.09
CA ALA A 95 6.75 3.69 -16.00
C ALA A 95 7.15 4.00 -14.56
N TRP A 96 6.26 4.64 -13.79
CA TRP A 96 6.49 5.01 -12.39
C TRP A 96 6.66 3.80 -11.46
N LEU A 97 6.15 2.61 -11.85
CA LEU A 97 6.34 1.39 -11.05
C LEU A 97 7.82 0.97 -11.00
N LYS A 98 8.59 1.22 -12.07
CA LYS A 98 10.03 0.92 -12.09
C LYS A 98 10.78 1.78 -11.08
N GLU A 99 10.44 3.07 -10.99
CA GLU A 99 10.99 4.00 -10.01
C GLU A 99 10.58 3.64 -8.58
N LEU A 100 9.32 3.26 -8.39
CA LEU A 100 8.81 2.81 -7.10
C LEU A 100 9.56 1.54 -6.63
N ARG A 101 9.78 0.58 -7.53
CA ARG A 101 10.57 -0.61 -7.24
C ARG A 101 12.00 -0.25 -6.84
N ALA A 102 12.64 0.66 -7.56
CA ALA A 102 14.00 1.08 -7.24
C ALA A 102 14.08 1.73 -5.84
N SER A 103 13.17 2.66 -5.54
CA SER A 103 13.14 3.38 -4.25
C SER A 103 12.79 2.51 -3.04
N THR A 104 12.04 1.41 -3.25
CA THR A 104 11.61 0.47 -2.20
C THR A 104 12.50 -0.77 -2.08
N ALA A 105 13.67 -0.78 -2.74
CA ALA A 105 14.56 -1.94 -2.84
C ALA A 105 13.81 -3.21 -3.32
N ASN A 106 13.12 -3.10 -4.46
CA ASN A 106 12.23 -4.11 -5.02
C ASN A 106 11.15 -4.59 -4.03
N PHE A 107 10.51 -3.64 -3.34
CA PHE A 107 9.46 -3.89 -2.33
C PHE A 107 9.90 -4.66 -1.08
N VAL A 108 11.21 -4.85 -0.86
CA VAL A 108 11.71 -5.35 0.43
C VAL A 108 11.32 -4.39 1.56
N ARG A 109 11.29 -3.08 1.26
CA ARG A 109 10.69 -2.06 2.12
C ARG A 109 9.19 -1.97 1.81
N GLY A 110 8.46 -2.96 2.30
CA GLY A 110 7.02 -3.09 2.05
C GLY A 110 6.16 -2.04 2.76
N PHE A 111 6.75 -1.24 3.64
CA PHE A 111 6.19 0.03 4.10
C PHE A 111 7.30 1.07 4.14
N SER A 112 7.10 2.21 3.46
CA SER A 112 8.10 3.29 3.39
C SER A 112 7.47 4.61 2.97
N GLN A 113 8.02 5.72 3.45
CA GLN A 113 7.60 7.05 2.99
C GLN A 113 7.94 7.25 1.50
N LEU A 114 6.98 7.80 0.75
CA LEU A 114 7.13 8.23 -0.63
C LEU A 114 7.49 9.72 -0.68
N THR A 115 8.65 10.02 -1.26
CA THR A 115 9.11 11.39 -1.50
C THR A 115 9.09 11.77 -2.98
N ASN A 116 9.03 10.79 -3.89
CA ASN A 116 8.94 11.03 -5.32
C ASN A 116 7.52 11.47 -5.69
N LYS A 117 7.39 12.73 -6.12
CA LYS A 117 6.12 13.37 -6.47
C LYS A 117 5.40 12.68 -7.63
N THR A 118 6.12 12.24 -8.67
CA THR A 118 5.54 11.57 -9.85
C THR A 118 4.80 10.29 -9.46
N ILE A 119 5.34 9.54 -8.50
CA ILE A 119 4.70 8.31 -8.00
C ILE A 119 3.41 8.65 -7.24
N VAL A 120 3.46 9.65 -6.36
CA VAL A 120 2.29 10.09 -5.58
C VAL A 120 1.20 10.60 -6.51
N GLU A 121 1.52 11.50 -7.45
CA GLU A 121 0.56 12.01 -8.45
C GLU A 121 -0.07 10.90 -9.28
N SER A 122 0.68 9.83 -9.57
CA SER A 122 0.17 8.66 -10.29
C SER A 122 -0.87 7.89 -9.46
N PHE A 123 -0.65 7.72 -8.16
CA PHE A 123 -1.65 7.15 -7.25
C PHE A 123 -2.87 8.06 -7.09
N GLU A 124 -2.65 9.34 -6.86
CA GLU A 124 -3.73 10.34 -6.72
C GLU A 124 -4.63 10.35 -7.95
N ARG A 125 -4.05 10.31 -9.17
CA ARG A 125 -4.81 10.22 -10.41
C ARG A 125 -5.65 8.94 -10.49
N ILE A 126 -5.09 7.80 -10.08
CA ILE A 126 -5.83 6.53 -10.08
C ILE A 126 -7.03 6.60 -9.14
N PHE A 127 -6.85 7.17 -7.93
CA PHE A 127 -7.89 7.19 -6.91
C PHE A 127 -8.85 8.38 -7.00
N ALA A 128 -8.52 9.41 -7.78
CA ALA A 128 -9.40 10.56 -8.03
C ALA A 128 -10.74 10.13 -8.63
N ASP A 129 -10.74 9.14 -9.52
CA ASP A 129 -11.94 8.58 -10.15
C ASP A 129 -12.83 7.80 -9.18
N PHE A 130 -12.29 7.44 -8.01
CA PHE A 130 -12.98 6.71 -6.94
C PHE A 130 -13.32 7.60 -5.75
N GLY A 131 -13.18 8.92 -5.89
CA GLY A 131 -13.61 9.90 -4.90
C GLY A 131 -12.64 10.15 -3.74
N PHE A 132 -11.46 9.53 -3.73
CA PHE A 132 -10.43 9.84 -2.74
C PHE A 132 -9.58 11.02 -3.23
N ARG A 133 -9.43 12.04 -2.38
CA ARG A 133 -8.58 13.21 -2.63
C ARG A 133 -7.73 13.45 -1.39
N SER A 134 -6.42 13.28 -1.53
CA SER A 134 -5.40 13.58 -0.51
C SER A 134 -4.93 15.04 -0.55
#